data_AF-A0A956CZ80-F1
#
_entry.id   AF-A0A956CZ80-F1
#
_cell.length_a   1.000
_cell.length_b   1.000
_cell.length_c   1.000
_cell.angle_alpha   90.00
_cell.angle_beta   90.00
_cell.angle_gamma   90.00
#
_symmetry.space_group_name_H-M   'P 1'
#
loop_
_entity.id
_entity.type
_entity.pdbx_description
1 polymer ?
#
loop_
_entity_poly.entity_id
_entity_poly.type
_entity_poly.pdbx_seq_one_letter_code
_entity_poly.pdbx_strand_id
1 'polypeptide(L)'
;MSKSLLAWIVPCLVLLAPGFAQAQRSTLQNRFVPLVAQVDDATPDDDGAADEAEAPAEVEAPAEEPAAPSAEAAARAASNAEYAAQLRQRADLMPVHRAFGIATWVSMLATVTLGMFQYYNLYGFFGGVEDSGCVRGDAIFGQDQCWGQPWVHRVSWISTSALYATTFTLSFLMPDPDHLDQGDSDYANNLRIHKALRWGHFAGMLAQVFLGLAISQNWFGLDRANDFGALQALATVHQVVGLATFGTLTAAGVMMLF
;
A
#
# COMPACT_ATOMS: atom_id res chain seq x y z
N MET A 1 -18.68 15.41 -11.73
CA MET A 1 -18.54 15.10 -10.28
C MET A 1 -17.93 16.30 -9.60
N SER A 2 -18.62 16.86 -8.60
CA SER A 2 -18.32 18.18 -8.02
C SER A 2 -17.11 18.15 -7.07
N LYS A 3 -16.24 19.16 -7.18
CA LYS A 3 -15.03 19.38 -6.36
C LYS A 3 -15.32 19.50 -4.86
N SER A 4 -16.58 19.66 -4.45
CA SER A 4 -16.95 19.82 -3.04
C SER A 4 -16.95 18.52 -2.21
N LEU A 5 -16.96 17.34 -2.82
CA LEU A 5 -16.97 16.08 -2.05
C LEU A 5 -15.57 15.69 -1.51
N LEU A 6 -14.49 16.13 -2.17
CA LEU A 6 -13.12 15.86 -1.71
C LEU A 6 -12.70 16.70 -0.49
N ALA A 7 -13.37 17.84 -0.24
CA ALA A 7 -13.00 18.75 0.85
C ALA A 7 -13.31 18.22 2.26
N TRP A 8 -14.17 17.20 2.38
CA TRP A 8 -14.60 16.66 3.69
C TRP A 8 -13.87 15.38 4.12
N ILE A 9 -13.17 14.69 3.22
CA ILE A 9 -12.50 13.41 3.53
C ILE A 9 -11.08 13.65 4.09
N VAL A 10 -10.44 14.76 3.72
CA VAL A 10 -9.04 15.06 4.09
C VAL A 10 -8.86 15.56 5.55
N PRO A 11 -9.77 16.33 6.19
CA PRO A 11 -9.46 16.91 7.51
C PRO A 11 -9.55 15.93 8.69
N CYS A 12 -10.32 14.84 8.59
CA CYS A 12 -10.45 13.88 9.70
C CYS A 12 -9.21 13.00 9.91
N LEU A 13 -8.33 12.86 8.90
CA LEU A 13 -7.13 12.04 9.00
C LEU A 13 -5.95 12.77 9.67
N VAL A 14 -5.98 14.10 9.72
CA VAL A 14 -4.85 14.93 10.16
C VAL A 14 -4.82 15.15 11.68
N LEU A 15 -5.92 14.91 12.40
CA LEU A 15 -6.02 15.21 13.84
C LEU A 15 -5.52 14.10 14.79
N LEU A 16 -5.02 12.98 14.29
CA LEU A 16 -4.61 11.83 15.12
C LEU A 16 -3.10 11.52 15.17
N ALA A 17 -2.21 12.32 14.55
CA ALA A 17 -0.77 11.99 14.57
C ALA A 17 0.19 13.20 14.57
N PRO A 18 0.38 13.91 15.70
CA PRO A 18 1.49 14.87 15.82
C PRO A 18 2.85 14.20 16.06
N GLY A 19 2.91 12.88 16.36
CA GLY A 19 4.11 12.23 16.89
C GLY A 19 5.00 11.44 15.90
N PHE A 20 4.51 11.11 14.70
CA PHE A 20 5.23 10.17 13.82
C PHE A 20 6.21 10.83 12.82
N ALA A 21 6.07 12.13 12.55
CA ALA A 21 6.88 12.81 11.52
C ALA A 21 8.35 13.06 11.94
N GLN A 22 8.65 13.08 13.24
CA GLN A 22 10.01 13.38 13.73
C GLN A 22 10.94 12.15 13.72
N ALA A 23 10.40 10.93 13.84
CA ALA A 23 11.20 9.72 14.01
C ALA A 23 11.72 9.10 12.69
N GLN A 24 11.11 9.40 11.54
CA GLN A 24 11.59 8.89 10.23
C GLN A 24 12.72 9.71 9.62
N ARG A 25 12.91 10.97 10.04
CA ARG A 25 13.92 11.85 9.43
C ARG A 25 15.35 11.45 9.83
N SER A 26 15.53 10.87 11.02
CA SER A 26 16.84 10.48 11.57
C SER A 26 17.38 9.16 11.01
N THR A 27 16.51 8.25 10.55
CA THR A 27 16.92 6.90 10.11
C THR A 27 17.20 6.82 8.61
N LEU A 28 16.69 7.78 7.81
CA LEU A 28 16.89 7.81 6.35
C LEU A 28 18.18 8.51 5.92
N GLN A 29 18.80 9.34 6.77
CA GLN A 29 20.08 9.98 6.44
C GLN A 29 21.30 9.05 6.50
N ASN A 30 21.18 7.85 7.10
CA ASN A 30 22.33 6.95 7.31
C ASN A 30 22.35 5.68 6.42
N ARG A 31 21.46 5.55 5.43
CA ARG A 31 21.41 4.36 4.56
C ARG A 31 21.49 4.61 3.05
N PHE A 32 21.66 5.85 2.62
CA PHE A 32 22.01 6.16 1.23
C PHE A 32 23.49 6.56 1.16
N VAL A 33 24.36 5.55 1.23
CA VAL A 33 25.65 5.64 0.54
C VAL A 33 25.33 5.48 -0.94
N PRO A 34 25.66 6.44 -1.81
CA PRO A 34 25.44 6.28 -3.23
C PRO A 34 26.38 5.18 -3.74
N LEU A 35 25.80 4.07 -4.21
CA LEU A 35 26.49 3.02 -4.95
C LEU A 35 26.81 3.49 -6.38
N VAL A 36 27.49 4.64 -6.52
CA VAL A 36 27.90 5.23 -7.82
C VAL A 36 29.34 5.78 -7.76
N ALA A 37 30.17 5.30 -6.83
CA ALA A 37 31.60 5.65 -6.81
C ALA A 37 32.46 4.47 -6.34
N GLN A 38 32.49 3.42 -7.15
CA GLN A 38 33.58 2.44 -7.14
C GLN A 38 33.72 1.93 -8.57
N VAL A 39 34.14 2.83 -9.46
CA VAL A 39 34.89 2.43 -10.64
C VAL A 39 36.32 2.32 -10.13
N ASP A 40 36.82 1.09 -10.09
CA ASP A 40 38.18 0.79 -9.66
C ASP A 40 39.18 1.57 -10.51
N ASP A 41 40.04 2.28 -9.77
CA ASP A 41 41.20 3.01 -10.23
C ASP A 41 42.25 1.96 -10.67
N ALA A 42 42.19 1.54 -11.92
CA ALA A 42 43.25 0.75 -12.55
C ALA A 42 44.32 1.72 -13.06
N THR A 43 45.36 1.90 -12.26
CA THR A 43 46.61 2.57 -12.62
C THR A 43 47.23 1.93 -13.87
N PRO A 44 47.46 2.68 -14.97
CA PRO A 44 48.37 2.25 -16.02
C PRO A 44 49.80 2.59 -15.58
N ASP A 45 50.68 1.59 -15.65
CA ASP A 45 52.12 1.75 -15.47
C ASP A 45 52.69 2.78 -16.47
N ASP A 46 53.47 3.67 -15.89
CA ASP A 46 54.39 4.64 -16.49
C ASP A 46 55.64 3.90 -16.96
N ASP A 47 55.91 3.91 -18.27
CA ASP A 47 57.24 3.65 -18.83
C ASP A 47 57.43 4.51 -20.08
N GLY A 48 58.40 5.42 -19.99
CA GLY A 48 58.55 6.58 -20.86
C GLY A 48 59.12 6.34 -22.25
N ALA A 49 59.08 7.39 -23.06
CA ALA A 49 60.19 7.86 -23.89
C ALA A 49 59.83 9.23 -24.45
N ALA A 50 60.71 10.20 -24.22
CA ALA A 50 60.64 11.53 -24.78
C ALA A 50 60.82 11.49 -26.30
N ASP A 51 59.96 12.20 -27.02
CA ASP A 51 60.29 12.74 -28.35
C ASP A 51 59.68 14.14 -28.46
N GLU A 52 60.57 15.15 -28.50
CA GLU A 52 60.24 16.54 -28.77
C GLU A 52 59.79 16.67 -30.22
N ALA A 53 58.48 16.64 -30.46
CA ALA A 53 57.89 16.99 -31.73
C ALA A 53 57.34 18.42 -31.69
N GLU A 54 57.96 19.24 -32.53
CA GLU A 54 57.68 20.63 -32.87
C GLU A 54 56.17 20.93 -33.01
N ALA A 55 55.69 21.92 -32.25
CA ALA A 55 54.30 22.35 -32.25
C ALA A 55 53.88 22.93 -33.62
N PRO A 56 52.90 22.34 -34.33
CA PRO A 56 52.30 23.02 -35.46
C PRO A 56 51.43 24.17 -34.96
N ALA A 57 51.55 25.31 -35.62
CA ALA A 57 50.76 26.52 -35.37
C ALA A 57 49.27 26.19 -35.25
N GLU A 58 48.70 26.61 -34.12
CA GLU A 58 47.28 26.53 -33.79
C GLU A 58 46.49 27.33 -34.83
N VAL A 59 45.98 26.63 -35.85
CA VAL A 59 44.97 27.17 -36.76
C VAL A 59 43.69 27.22 -35.94
N GLU A 60 43.37 28.41 -35.44
CA GLU A 60 42.13 28.76 -34.78
C GLU A 60 40.97 28.43 -35.74
N ALA A 61 40.43 27.22 -35.61
CA ALA A 61 39.29 26.77 -36.38
C ALA A 61 38.11 27.71 -36.05
N PRO A 62 37.38 28.22 -37.06
CA PRO A 62 36.25 29.10 -36.81
C PRO A 62 35.29 28.40 -35.87
N ALA A 63 34.96 29.06 -34.75
CA ALA A 63 34.00 28.58 -33.78
C ALA A 63 32.68 28.29 -34.50
N GLU A 64 32.44 27.00 -34.76
CA GLU A 64 31.23 26.52 -35.40
C GLU A 64 30.10 26.73 -34.39
N GLU A 65 29.24 27.70 -34.68
CA GLU A 65 28.09 28.05 -33.84
C GLU A 65 27.23 26.78 -33.64
N PRO A 66 26.96 26.36 -32.39
CA PRO A 66 26.31 25.07 -32.15
C PRO A 66 24.95 25.07 -32.84
N ALA A 67 24.82 24.22 -33.86
CA ALA A 67 23.58 24.05 -34.61
C ALA A 67 22.44 23.77 -33.63
N ALA A 68 21.34 24.52 -33.75
CA ALA A 68 20.16 24.33 -32.91
C ALA A 68 19.73 22.85 -32.95
N PRO A 69 19.37 22.24 -31.79
CA PRO A 69 18.99 20.85 -31.75
C PRO A 69 17.80 20.61 -32.70
N SER A 70 17.86 19.50 -33.45
CA SER A 70 16.74 19.11 -34.30
C SER A 70 15.46 18.96 -33.47
N ALA A 71 14.29 19.16 -34.09
CA ALA A 71 13.01 18.97 -33.42
C ALA A 71 12.87 17.58 -32.77
N GLU A 72 13.47 16.56 -33.38
CA GLU A 72 13.51 15.19 -32.85
C GLU A 72 14.39 15.09 -31.60
N ALA A 73 15.58 15.72 -31.59
CA ALA A 73 16.44 15.75 -30.42
C ALA A 73 15.78 16.49 -29.25
N ALA A 74 15.09 17.61 -29.53
CA ALA A 74 14.30 18.33 -28.53
C ALA A 74 13.14 17.48 -27.99
N ALA A 75 12.42 16.76 -28.85
CA ALA A 75 11.33 15.86 -28.44
C ALA A 75 11.83 14.69 -27.58
N ARG A 76 12.96 14.08 -27.95
CA ARG A 76 13.60 13.01 -27.16
C ARG A 76 14.08 13.52 -25.80
N ALA A 77 14.68 14.70 -25.74
CA ALA A 77 15.09 15.32 -24.49
C ALA A 77 13.89 15.60 -23.57
N ALA A 78 12.78 16.10 -24.12
CA ALA A 78 11.55 16.33 -23.37
C ALA A 78 10.96 15.01 -22.82
N SER A 79 10.89 13.97 -23.64
CA SER A 79 10.43 12.63 -23.22
C SER A 79 11.31 12.03 -22.12
N ASN A 80 12.64 12.13 -22.25
CA ASN A 80 13.57 11.67 -21.22
C ASN A 80 13.41 12.45 -19.90
N ALA A 81 13.14 13.76 -19.97
CA ALA A 81 12.91 14.59 -18.80
C ALA A 81 11.61 14.21 -18.08
N GLU A 82 10.55 13.93 -18.82
CA GLU A 82 9.27 13.43 -18.28
C GLU A 82 9.44 12.06 -17.62
N TYR A 83 10.11 11.13 -18.30
CA TYR A 83 10.43 9.81 -17.77
C TYR A 83 11.22 9.90 -16.45
N ALA A 84 12.27 10.72 -16.41
CA ALA A 84 13.06 10.96 -15.20
C ALA A 84 12.21 11.57 -14.07
N ALA A 85 11.26 12.45 -14.38
CA ALA A 85 10.35 13.02 -13.39
C ALA A 85 9.40 11.95 -12.79
N GLN A 86 8.87 11.04 -13.61
CA GLN A 86 8.04 9.93 -13.15
C GLN A 86 8.82 8.98 -12.24
N LEU A 87 10.08 8.67 -12.57
CA LEU A 87 10.93 7.84 -11.73
C LEU A 87 11.19 8.47 -10.35
N ARG A 88 11.47 9.78 -10.30
CA ARG A 88 11.64 10.52 -9.03
C ARG A 88 10.36 10.48 -8.20
N GLN A 89 9.22 10.78 -8.81
CA GLN A 89 7.93 10.73 -8.12
C GLN A 89 7.62 9.32 -7.58
N ARG A 90 7.92 8.27 -8.34
CA ARG A 90 7.76 6.88 -7.88
C ARG A 90 8.68 6.60 -6.67
N ALA A 91 9.94 7.02 -6.74
CA ALA A 91 10.91 6.85 -5.66
C ALA A 91 10.45 7.56 -4.37
N ASP A 92 9.83 8.73 -4.49
CA ASP A 92 9.30 9.49 -3.36
C ASP A 92 8.05 8.86 -2.74
N LEU A 93 7.15 8.31 -3.56
CA LEU A 93 5.90 7.68 -3.09
C LEU A 93 6.08 6.27 -2.54
N MET A 94 7.06 5.51 -3.06
CA MET A 94 7.30 4.12 -2.66
C MET A 94 7.47 3.91 -1.15
N PRO A 95 8.33 4.65 -0.42
CA PRO A 95 8.49 4.44 1.02
C PRO A 95 7.21 4.77 1.78
N VAL A 96 6.45 5.78 1.36
CA VAL A 96 5.18 6.17 1.99
C VAL A 96 4.12 5.09 1.76
N HIS A 97 3.94 4.62 0.52
CA HIS A 97 3.02 3.52 0.20
C HIS A 97 3.37 2.25 1.00
N ARG A 98 4.65 1.89 1.08
CA ARG A 98 5.12 0.73 1.85
C ARG A 98 4.82 0.87 3.34
N ALA A 99 5.09 2.04 3.94
CA ALA A 99 4.83 2.29 5.36
C ALA A 99 3.32 2.16 5.68
N PHE A 100 2.47 2.81 4.89
CA PHE A 100 1.02 2.69 5.03
C PHE A 100 0.53 1.27 4.73
N GLY A 101 1.13 0.56 3.77
CA GLY A 101 0.81 -0.84 3.46
C GLY A 101 1.05 -1.77 4.65
N ILE A 102 2.19 -1.63 5.33
CA ILE A 102 2.49 -2.40 6.55
C ILE A 102 1.50 -2.03 7.66
N ALA A 103 1.22 -0.74 7.87
CA ALA A 103 0.25 -0.30 8.87
C ALA A 103 -1.15 -0.86 8.60
N THR A 104 -1.61 -0.82 7.33
CA THR A 104 -2.86 -1.43 6.88
C THR A 104 -2.88 -2.93 7.14
N TRP A 105 -1.79 -3.64 6.84
CA TRP A 105 -1.68 -5.08 7.08
C TRP A 105 -1.80 -5.43 8.56
N VAL A 106 -1.05 -4.76 9.43
CA VAL A 106 -1.12 -4.97 10.90
C VAL A 106 -2.52 -4.63 11.43
N SER A 107 -3.11 -3.53 10.97
CA SER A 107 -4.45 -3.13 11.38
C SER A 107 -5.51 -4.13 10.92
N MET A 108 -5.40 -4.65 9.70
CA MET A 108 -6.31 -5.65 9.16
C MET A 108 -6.22 -6.97 9.94
N LEU A 109 -5.00 -7.40 10.30
CA LEU A 109 -4.81 -8.57 11.17
C LEU A 109 -5.55 -8.39 12.50
N ALA A 110 -5.36 -7.25 13.16
CA ALA A 110 -6.08 -6.94 14.41
C ALA A 110 -7.60 -6.94 14.21
N THR A 111 -8.11 -6.34 13.13
CA THR A 111 -9.55 -6.30 12.82
C THR A 111 -10.13 -7.70 12.61
N VAL A 112 -9.45 -8.57 11.87
CA VAL A 112 -9.88 -9.96 11.64
C VAL A 112 -9.88 -10.75 12.94
N THR A 113 -8.83 -10.63 13.76
CA THR A 113 -8.75 -11.31 15.06
C THR A 113 -9.86 -10.84 16.01
N LEU A 114 -10.10 -9.52 16.10
CA LEU A 114 -11.19 -8.97 16.90
C LEU A 114 -12.56 -9.39 16.37
N GLY A 115 -12.71 -9.54 15.05
CA GLY A 115 -13.90 -10.09 14.42
C GLY A 115 -14.15 -11.55 14.82
N MET A 116 -13.10 -12.37 14.92
CA MET A 116 -13.20 -13.75 15.42
C MET A 116 -13.65 -13.80 16.88
N PHE A 117 -13.13 -12.92 17.74
CA PHE A 117 -13.58 -12.85 19.13
C PHE A 117 -15.03 -12.41 19.25
N GLN A 118 -15.46 -11.44 18.44
CA GLN A 118 -16.87 -11.07 18.34
C GLN A 118 -17.73 -12.24 17.86
N TYR A 119 -17.28 -12.98 16.84
CA TYR A 119 -17.98 -14.16 16.32
C TYR A 119 -18.13 -15.23 17.41
N TYR A 120 -17.07 -15.53 18.15
CA TYR A 120 -17.11 -16.45 19.29
C TYR A 120 -18.09 -16.00 20.38
N ASN A 121 -18.00 -14.73 20.79
CA ASN A 121 -18.88 -14.18 21.83
C ASN A 121 -20.36 -14.31 21.46
N LEU A 122 -20.70 -14.00 20.21
CA LEU A 122 -22.10 -13.94 19.76
C LEU A 122 -22.66 -15.29 19.27
N TYR A 123 -21.82 -16.17 18.70
CA TYR A 123 -22.28 -17.36 17.98
C TYR A 123 -21.55 -18.66 18.32
N GLY A 124 -20.55 -18.65 19.22
CA GLY A 124 -19.93 -19.88 19.75
C GLY A 124 -19.36 -20.85 18.70
N PHE A 125 -18.45 -20.41 17.83
CA PHE A 125 -17.75 -21.23 16.80
C PHE A 125 -18.54 -22.43 16.22
N PHE A 126 -19.60 -22.14 15.46
CA PHE A 126 -20.47 -23.14 14.81
C PHE A 126 -21.31 -23.99 15.78
N GLY A 127 -21.40 -23.60 17.04
CA GLY A 127 -22.30 -24.17 18.03
C GLY A 127 -23.69 -23.54 18.05
N GLY A 128 -24.49 -23.96 19.03
CA GLY A 128 -25.81 -23.39 19.32
C GLY A 128 -25.72 -22.04 20.02
N VAL A 129 -26.88 -21.44 20.30
CA VAL A 129 -26.97 -20.16 21.03
C VAL A 129 -26.41 -20.30 22.45
N GLU A 130 -26.62 -21.46 23.06
CA GLU A 130 -26.13 -21.88 24.37
C GLU A 130 -24.60 -21.97 24.47
N ASP A 131 -23.91 -22.17 23.34
CA ASP A 131 -22.45 -22.27 23.28
C ASP A 131 -21.78 -20.89 23.18
N SER A 132 -22.54 -19.85 22.87
CA SER A 132 -22.02 -18.49 22.72
C SER A 132 -21.47 -17.96 24.05
N GLY A 133 -20.32 -17.27 24.01
CA GLY A 133 -19.71 -16.73 25.23
C GLY A 133 -20.59 -15.70 25.96
N CYS A 134 -21.50 -15.06 25.23
CA CYS A 134 -22.50 -14.17 25.80
C CYS A 134 -23.58 -14.88 26.61
N VAL A 135 -23.98 -16.10 26.23
CA VAL A 135 -24.95 -16.89 27.00
C VAL A 135 -24.27 -17.59 28.17
N ARG A 136 -23.03 -18.08 27.97
CA ARG A 136 -22.26 -18.77 29.02
C ARG A 136 -21.67 -17.83 30.08
N GLY A 137 -21.67 -16.52 29.84
CA GLY A 137 -21.17 -15.54 30.80
C GLY A 137 -19.66 -15.30 30.73
N ASP A 138 -18.95 -15.81 29.71
CA ASP A 138 -17.48 -15.75 29.57
C ASP A 138 -17.01 -15.04 28.28
N ALA A 139 -17.76 -14.05 27.80
CA ALA A 139 -17.41 -13.26 26.63
C ALA A 139 -16.01 -12.61 26.75
N ILE A 140 -15.21 -12.74 25.69
CA ILE A 140 -13.90 -12.11 25.55
C ILE A 140 -14.07 -10.59 25.54
N PHE A 141 -13.28 -9.89 26.35
CA PHE A 141 -13.41 -8.46 26.66
C PHE A 141 -14.66 -8.04 27.45
N GLY A 142 -15.41 -8.99 28.01
CA GLY A 142 -16.51 -8.72 28.92
C GLY A 142 -17.90 -8.82 28.28
N GLN A 143 -18.92 -8.85 29.14
CA GLN A 143 -20.34 -8.99 28.75
C GLN A 143 -20.90 -7.73 28.07
N ASP A 144 -20.19 -6.61 28.14
CA ASP A 144 -20.51 -5.40 27.41
C ASP A 144 -20.36 -5.56 25.88
N GLN A 145 -19.64 -6.60 25.42
CA GLN A 145 -19.51 -6.93 24.00
C GLN A 145 -20.70 -7.74 23.45
N CYS A 146 -21.69 -8.09 24.27
CA CYS A 146 -22.80 -8.96 23.89
C CYS A 146 -24.01 -8.24 23.28
N TRP A 147 -23.97 -6.91 23.29
CA TRP A 147 -25.03 -6.05 22.79
C TRP A 147 -24.46 -5.03 21.80
N GLY A 148 -25.25 -4.74 20.76
CA GLY A 148 -24.84 -3.84 19.69
C GLY A 148 -23.59 -4.30 18.95
N GLN A 149 -22.79 -3.34 18.48
CA GLN A 149 -21.51 -3.59 17.82
C GLN A 149 -20.36 -3.41 18.82
N PRO A 150 -19.62 -4.48 19.19
CA PRO A 150 -18.42 -4.45 20.03
C PRO A 150 -17.49 -3.29 19.72
N TRP A 151 -17.17 -2.47 20.73
CA TRP A 151 -16.43 -1.23 20.51
C TRP A 151 -14.99 -1.49 20.05
N VAL A 152 -14.36 -2.57 20.54
CA VAL A 152 -12.99 -2.95 20.16
C VAL A 152 -12.89 -3.26 18.67
N HIS A 153 -13.80 -4.11 18.16
CA HIS A 153 -13.85 -4.42 16.75
C HIS A 153 -14.23 -3.16 15.94
N ARG A 154 -15.13 -2.33 16.47
CA ARG A 154 -15.55 -1.08 15.83
C ARG A 154 -14.40 -0.11 15.56
N VAL A 155 -13.63 0.20 16.59
CA VAL A 155 -12.49 1.11 16.49
C VAL A 155 -11.44 0.54 15.53
N SER A 156 -11.21 -0.78 15.60
CA SER A 156 -10.25 -1.46 14.74
C SER A 156 -10.64 -1.36 13.26
N TRP A 157 -11.87 -1.71 12.87
CA TRP A 157 -12.24 -1.70 11.45
C TRP A 157 -12.31 -0.28 10.87
N ILE A 158 -12.68 0.74 11.67
CA ILE A 158 -12.60 2.15 11.24
C ILE A 158 -11.16 2.53 10.93
N SER A 159 -10.23 2.18 11.83
CA SER A 159 -8.80 2.44 11.65
C SER A 159 -8.25 1.71 10.43
N THR A 160 -8.59 0.43 10.25
CA THR A 160 -8.22 -0.35 9.06
C THR A 160 -8.76 0.27 7.79
N SER A 161 -10.02 0.72 7.78
CA SER A 161 -10.64 1.33 6.59
C SER A 161 -9.93 2.63 6.19
N ALA A 162 -9.57 3.46 7.17
CA ALA A 162 -8.85 4.71 6.96
C ALA A 162 -7.43 4.48 6.41
N LEU A 163 -6.69 3.55 7.01
CA LEU A 163 -5.36 3.15 6.56
C LEU A 163 -5.43 2.54 5.15
N TYR A 164 -6.36 1.62 4.93
CA TYR A 164 -6.57 0.96 3.65
C TYR A 164 -6.90 1.96 2.55
N ALA A 165 -7.84 2.89 2.77
CA ALA A 165 -8.19 3.92 1.81
C ALA A 165 -6.95 4.75 1.42
N THR A 166 -6.13 5.11 2.41
CA THR A 166 -4.88 5.86 2.18
C THR A 166 -3.89 5.05 1.35
N THR A 167 -3.60 3.80 1.74
CA THR A 167 -2.71 2.90 0.98
C THR A 167 -3.19 2.70 -0.45
N PHE A 168 -4.49 2.47 -0.63
CA PHE A 168 -5.11 2.23 -1.92
C PHE A 168 -5.02 3.47 -2.82
N THR A 169 -5.31 4.67 -2.30
CA THR A 169 -5.12 5.92 -3.04
C THR A 169 -3.67 6.13 -3.45
N LEU A 170 -2.70 5.91 -2.54
CA LEU A 170 -1.28 5.98 -2.88
C LEU A 170 -0.90 5.03 -4.02
N SER A 171 -1.56 3.87 -4.14
CA SER A 171 -1.31 2.93 -5.24
C SER A 171 -1.76 3.44 -6.62
N PHE A 172 -2.71 4.38 -6.70
CA PHE A 172 -3.13 5.01 -7.96
C PHE A 172 -2.28 6.22 -8.31
N LEU A 173 -1.70 6.88 -7.31
CA LEU A 173 -0.84 8.04 -7.52
C LEU A 173 0.59 7.64 -7.96
N MET A 174 0.94 6.36 -7.85
CA MET A 174 2.24 5.86 -8.26
C MET A 174 2.34 5.78 -9.79
N PRO A 175 3.25 6.54 -10.43
CA PRO A 175 3.41 6.50 -11.88
C PRO A 175 4.00 5.16 -12.33
N ASP A 176 3.67 4.77 -13.56
CA ASP A 176 4.10 3.53 -14.19
C ASP A 176 4.86 3.83 -15.50
N PRO A 177 6.10 4.36 -15.38
CA PRO A 177 6.88 4.76 -16.55
C PRO A 177 7.21 3.53 -17.41
N ASP A 178 7.08 3.64 -18.73
CA ASP A 178 7.31 2.56 -19.70
C ASP A 178 6.50 1.27 -19.49
N HIS A 179 5.39 1.33 -18.74
CA HIS A 179 4.56 0.17 -18.42
C HIS A 179 5.39 -0.97 -17.83
N LEU A 180 5.91 -0.77 -16.61
CA LEU A 180 6.82 -1.72 -15.97
C LEU A 180 6.24 -3.13 -15.74
N ASP A 181 4.93 -3.29 -15.97
CA ASP A 181 4.22 -4.56 -15.95
C ASP A 181 4.20 -5.30 -17.30
N GLN A 182 4.80 -4.72 -18.34
CA GLN A 182 4.98 -5.33 -19.65
C GLN A 182 6.33 -6.05 -19.74
N GLY A 183 6.35 -7.18 -20.46
CA GLY A 183 7.53 -8.03 -20.64
C GLY A 183 7.51 -9.32 -19.82
N ASP A 184 8.57 -10.10 -19.99
CA ASP A 184 8.70 -11.48 -19.46
C ASP A 184 9.65 -11.58 -18.25
N SER A 185 10.03 -10.44 -17.65
CA SER A 185 10.85 -10.44 -16.44
C SER A 185 10.05 -10.87 -15.21
N ASP A 186 10.73 -11.44 -14.21
CA ASP A 186 10.12 -11.76 -12.91
C ASP A 186 9.51 -10.52 -12.24
N TYR A 187 10.16 -9.36 -12.40
CA TYR A 187 9.65 -8.08 -11.90
C TYR A 187 8.31 -7.70 -12.54
N ALA A 188 8.22 -7.74 -13.88
CA ALA A 188 7.00 -7.43 -14.61
C ALA A 188 5.88 -8.41 -14.21
N ASN A 189 6.21 -9.70 -14.07
CA ASN A 189 5.26 -10.72 -13.63
C ASN A 189 4.72 -10.45 -12.21
N ASN A 190 5.61 -10.19 -11.24
CA ASN A 190 5.22 -9.86 -9.87
C ASN A 190 4.36 -8.59 -9.82
N LEU A 191 4.70 -7.58 -10.62
CA LEU A 191 3.94 -6.33 -10.68
C LEU A 191 2.51 -6.57 -11.23
N ARG A 192 2.35 -7.40 -12.26
CA ARG A 192 1.01 -7.80 -12.77
C ARG A 192 0.19 -8.50 -11.70
N ILE A 193 0.79 -9.48 -11.01
CA ILE A 193 0.11 -10.22 -9.95
C ILE A 193 -0.28 -9.27 -8.81
N HIS A 194 0.61 -8.36 -8.39
CA HIS A 194 0.30 -7.35 -7.38
C HIS A 194 -0.86 -6.43 -7.82
N LYS A 195 -0.87 -5.95 -9.07
CA LYS A 195 -1.98 -5.16 -9.62
C LYS A 195 -3.30 -5.94 -9.64
N ALA A 196 -3.27 -7.25 -9.90
CA ALA A 196 -4.45 -8.10 -9.85
C ALA A 196 -4.93 -8.34 -8.40
N LEU A 197 -4.02 -8.66 -7.49
CA LEU A 197 -4.32 -8.83 -6.07
C LEU A 197 -4.86 -7.55 -5.44
N ARG A 198 -4.42 -6.38 -5.89
CA ARG A 198 -4.98 -5.08 -5.50
C ARG A 198 -6.48 -5.02 -5.70
N TRP A 199 -6.98 -5.49 -6.85
CA TRP A 199 -8.40 -5.53 -7.13
C TRP A 199 -9.12 -6.62 -6.32
N GLY A 200 -8.45 -7.76 -6.10
CA GLY A 200 -8.97 -8.83 -5.26
C GLY A 200 -9.24 -8.37 -3.82
N HIS A 201 -8.24 -7.79 -3.16
CA HIS A 201 -8.43 -7.30 -1.79
C HIS A 201 -9.32 -6.05 -1.73
N PHE A 202 -9.38 -5.22 -2.78
CA PHE A 202 -10.33 -4.11 -2.86
C PHE A 202 -11.79 -4.56 -2.89
N ALA A 203 -12.12 -5.51 -3.76
CA ALA A 203 -13.45 -6.10 -3.82
C ALA A 203 -13.82 -6.75 -2.46
N GLY A 204 -12.86 -7.46 -1.85
CA GLY A 204 -13.01 -8.05 -0.53
C GLY A 204 -13.32 -7.02 0.58
N MET A 205 -12.60 -5.89 0.60
CA MET A 205 -12.84 -4.80 1.56
C MET A 205 -14.24 -4.21 1.40
N LEU A 206 -14.69 -3.95 0.17
CA LEU A 206 -16.05 -3.45 -0.09
C LEU A 206 -17.12 -4.44 0.36
N ALA A 207 -16.93 -5.73 0.07
CA ALA A 207 -17.84 -6.78 0.49
C ALA A 207 -17.95 -6.89 2.01
N GLN A 208 -16.84 -6.77 2.73
CA GLN A 208 -16.83 -6.74 4.20
C GLN A 208 -17.60 -5.55 4.75
N VAL A 209 -17.32 -4.33 4.27
CA VAL A 209 -18.01 -3.12 4.75
C VAL A 209 -19.51 -3.26 4.53
N PHE A 210 -19.93 -3.69 3.34
CA PHE A 210 -21.34 -3.90 3.03
C PHE A 210 -21.98 -4.94 3.97
N LEU A 211 -21.37 -6.12 4.09
CA LEU A 211 -21.94 -7.21 4.87
C LEU A 211 -21.94 -6.91 6.38
N GLY A 212 -20.88 -6.28 6.90
CA GLY A 212 -20.80 -5.86 8.30
C GLY A 212 -21.85 -4.79 8.65
N LEU A 213 -22.09 -3.82 7.76
CA LEU A 213 -23.17 -2.85 7.92
C LEU A 213 -24.54 -3.52 7.83
N ALA A 214 -24.75 -4.40 6.84
CA ALA A 214 -26.03 -5.09 6.67
C ALA A 214 -26.42 -5.93 7.89
N ILE A 215 -25.47 -6.66 8.47
CA ILE A 215 -25.66 -7.45 9.69
C ILE A 215 -25.88 -6.53 10.90
N SER A 216 -25.05 -5.51 11.09
CA SER A 216 -25.11 -4.66 12.29
C SER A 216 -26.32 -3.71 12.34
N GLN A 217 -26.85 -3.30 11.18
CA GLN A 217 -27.99 -2.40 11.07
C GLN A 217 -29.31 -3.12 10.81
N ASN A 218 -29.33 -4.45 10.91
CA ASN A 218 -30.51 -5.28 10.68
C ASN A 218 -31.20 -5.00 9.32
N TRP A 219 -30.43 -4.90 8.23
CA TRP A 219 -31.00 -4.61 6.90
C TRP A 219 -31.89 -5.74 6.37
N PHE A 220 -31.73 -6.96 6.90
CA PHE A 220 -32.50 -8.13 6.48
C PHE A 220 -33.71 -8.42 7.38
N GLY A 221 -33.95 -7.64 8.44
CA GLY A 221 -35.03 -7.87 9.38
C GLY A 221 -34.87 -9.14 10.23
N LEU A 222 -33.65 -9.62 10.40
CA LEU A 222 -33.30 -10.81 11.17
C LEU A 222 -32.93 -10.43 12.60
N ASP A 223 -33.36 -11.22 13.58
CA ASP A 223 -32.97 -11.01 14.97
C ASP A 223 -32.35 -12.27 15.59
N ARG A 224 -31.50 -12.11 16.60
CA ARG A 224 -30.78 -13.24 17.21
C ARG A 224 -31.68 -14.19 18.00
N ALA A 225 -32.85 -13.74 18.46
CA ALA A 225 -33.75 -14.58 19.23
C ALA A 225 -34.56 -15.52 18.33
N ASN A 226 -34.94 -15.05 17.14
CA ASN A 226 -35.77 -15.81 16.20
C ASN A 226 -34.96 -16.43 15.03
N ASP A 227 -33.87 -15.78 14.60
CA ASP A 227 -33.13 -16.10 13.37
C ASP A 227 -31.63 -16.39 13.63
N PHE A 228 -31.30 -16.97 14.78
CA PHE A 228 -29.90 -17.21 15.19
C PHE A 228 -29.06 -17.88 14.11
N GLY A 229 -29.56 -18.98 13.52
CA GLY A 229 -28.83 -19.72 12.48
C GLY A 229 -28.59 -18.92 11.21
N ALA A 230 -29.54 -18.08 10.79
CA ALA A 230 -29.38 -17.22 9.61
C ALA A 230 -28.34 -16.12 9.87
N LEU A 231 -28.36 -15.50 11.05
CA LEU A 231 -27.36 -14.51 11.44
C LEU A 231 -25.97 -15.12 11.64
N GLN A 232 -25.87 -16.33 12.20
CA GLN A 232 -24.62 -17.07 12.31
C GLN A 232 -24.05 -17.39 10.92
N ALA A 233 -24.89 -17.80 9.96
CA ALA A 233 -24.47 -18.04 8.59
C ALA A 233 -23.95 -16.76 7.92
N LEU A 234 -24.66 -15.64 8.04
CA LEU A 234 -24.20 -14.34 7.50
C LEU A 234 -22.88 -13.88 8.15
N ALA A 235 -22.76 -14.04 9.47
CA ALA A 235 -21.54 -13.73 10.20
C ALA A 235 -20.37 -14.65 9.79
N THR A 236 -20.64 -15.92 9.51
CA THR A 236 -19.64 -16.86 8.96
C THR A 236 -19.16 -16.40 7.59
N VAL A 237 -20.07 -16.04 6.69
CA VAL A 237 -19.71 -15.51 5.36
C VAL A 237 -18.86 -14.25 5.52
N HIS A 238 -19.22 -13.35 6.41
CA HIS A 238 -18.43 -12.15 6.71
C HIS A 238 -17.01 -12.52 7.17
N GLN A 239 -16.87 -13.50 8.06
CA GLN A 239 -15.58 -13.97 8.55
C GLN A 239 -14.72 -14.59 7.45
N VAL A 240 -15.31 -15.42 6.59
CA VAL A 240 -14.61 -16.05 5.44
C VAL A 240 -14.14 -15.00 4.45
N VAL A 241 -14.99 -14.04 4.09
CA VAL A 241 -14.60 -12.92 3.22
C VAL A 241 -13.49 -12.08 3.89
N GLY A 242 -13.59 -11.84 5.20
CA GLY A 242 -12.55 -11.24 6.03
C GLY A 242 -11.19 -11.90 5.87
N LEU A 243 -11.14 -13.21 6.10
CA LEU A 243 -9.93 -14.03 5.98
C LEU A 243 -9.38 -14.07 4.56
N ALA A 244 -10.23 -14.25 3.55
CA ALA A 244 -9.81 -14.26 2.15
C ALA A 244 -9.22 -12.90 1.72
N THR A 245 -9.82 -11.80 2.17
CA THR A 245 -9.32 -10.45 1.90
C THR A 245 -7.98 -10.21 2.59
N PHE A 246 -7.83 -10.65 3.84
CA PHE A 246 -6.55 -10.56 4.54
C PHE A 246 -5.47 -11.43 3.88
N GLY A 247 -5.82 -12.62 3.40
CA GLY A 247 -4.92 -13.50 2.65
C GLY A 247 -4.45 -12.87 1.34
N THR A 248 -5.36 -12.28 0.56
CA THR A 248 -5.01 -11.56 -0.69
C THR A 248 -4.16 -10.32 -0.43
N LEU A 249 -4.47 -9.54 0.61
CA LEU A 249 -3.65 -8.42 1.06
C LEU A 249 -2.24 -8.88 1.49
N THR A 250 -2.15 -9.99 2.22
CA THR A 250 -0.88 -10.57 2.67
C THR A 250 -0.05 -11.04 1.48
N ALA A 251 -0.65 -11.75 0.53
CA ALA A 251 0.04 -12.17 -0.70
C ALA A 251 0.58 -10.97 -1.49
N ALA A 252 -0.23 -9.90 -1.63
CA ALA A 252 0.20 -8.68 -2.32
C ALA A 252 1.38 -7.98 -1.61
N GLY A 253 1.37 -7.98 -0.27
CA GLY A 253 2.43 -7.41 0.56
C GLY A 253 3.74 -8.19 0.49
N VAL A 254 3.68 -9.52 0.57
CA VAL A 254 4.86 -10.40 0.51
C VAL A 254 5.58 -10.26 -0.83
N MET A 255 4.85 -10.17 -1.95
CA MET A 255 5.42 -9.98 -3.30
C MET A 255 6.17 -8.66 -3.49
N MET A 256 6.03 -7.69 -2.58
CA MET A 256 6.72 -6.40 -2.65
C MET A 256 7.84 -6.27 -1.61
N LEU A 257 8.04 -7.29 -0.78
CA LEU A 257 9.14 -7.38 0.18
C LEU A 257 10.36 -8.14 -0.38
N PHE A 258 10.14 -9.00 -1.38
CA PHE A 258 11.13 -9.85 -2.07
C PHE A 258 11.01 -9.64 -3.58
#